data_AF-A0A6A6W4L8-F1
#
_entry.id   AF-A0A6A6W4L8-F1
#
_cell.length_a   1.000
_cell.length_b   1.000
_cell.length_c   1.000
_cell.angle_alpha   90.00
_cell.angle_beta   90.00
_cell.angle_gamma   90.00
#
_symmetry.space_group_name_H-M   'P 1'
#
loop_
_entity.id
_entity.type
_entity.pdbx_description
1 polymer ?
#
loop_
_entity_poly.entity_id
_entity_poly.type
_entity_poly.pdbx_seq_one_letter_code
_entity_poly.pdbx_strand_id
1 'polypeptide(L)'
;MTTLQPRQPYSTEELKHLYPQDLQLQLVQVLLRHGERTPVSPRFQHTGLPVYWPYCRAAKQLTSTVMATTDWKDFDLLKYRRRLETFGTDDSPIVAVGPKGELDAVCQPGELTDKGRETTLALGKRLRSLYVDQLNFMPKLIADSDMIYLRATPIPRALESVQQAFWGMYPPSARTADFPPPTILTRTPSEETLFPNEGSCRRFAQLSRAFAQRTAERWNDSDDMAYLNKVIGKHMPAASPRVAVDSHPRLSGIMDTLNATLAHGSDTRLPSEFYDPKARAIIDKIAVEEWYSGYKESAEYRTVGIGALAGDIVARMVGSVETVAATQGTDVIKNVRDATTDPGNEKQIKLALSGCHDTTLAALLTSLGAFDGESWPPFTSHVAIELFRKNTPTTPTPTSLTASSSPPSKPNWWTTLFGPSPSTTPRINRTPTSTLSTTQKSALDGFFVRVRYNDKVMQVPACAQPGKHFEDDTTLCTLAAFKGVVDAFTPRSWKGACRQNLDKAVFPEAEERAGF
;
A
#
# COMPACT_ATOMS: atom_id res chain seq x y z
N MET A 1 9.91 -16.08 3.63
CA MET A 1 9.90 -14.99 4.64
C MET A 1 10.60 -13.72 4.16
N THR A 2 11.75 -13.79 3.47
CA THR A 2 12.48 -12.56 3.10
C THR A 2 11.98 -11.88 1.82
N THR A 3 12.00 -12.59 0.69
CA THR A 3 11.50 -12.12 -0.61
C THR A 3 10.22 -12.87 -0.94
N LEU A 4 9.20 -12.17 -1.45
CA LEU A 4 7.97 -12.80 -1.90
C LEU A 4 8.32 -13.84 -2.98
N GLN A 5 7.90 -15.09 -2.77
CA GLN A 5 7.90 -16.10 -3.81
C GLN A 5 6.55 -16.03 -4.51
N PRO A 6 6.47 -15.52 -5.75
CA PRO A 6 5.19 -15.40 -6.44
C PRO A 6 4.59 -16.79 -6.66
N ARG A 7 3.27 -16.90 -6.52
CA ARG A 7 2.53 -18.09 -6.95
C ARG A 7 2.64 -18.27 -8.46
N GLN A 8 2.30 -19.47 -8.93
CA GLN A 8 2.04 -19.71 -10.35
C GLN A 8 0.83 -18.89 -10.83
N PRO A 9 0.72 -18.57 -12.14
CA PRO A 9 -0.46 -17.89 -12.68
C PRO A 9 -1.77 -18.59 -12.29
N TYR A 10 -2.87 -17.83 -12.22
CA TYR A 10 -4.19 -18.41 -11.98
C TYR A 10 -4.60 -19.33 -13.12
N SER A 11 -5.10 -20.52 -12.76
CA SER A 11 -5.84 -21.38 -13.68
C SER A 11 -7.17 -20.71 -14.07
N THR A 12 -7.79 -21.20 -15.16
CA THR A 12 -9.10 -20.70 -15.59
C THR A 12 -10.18 -20.96 -14.55
N GLU A 13 -10.09 -22.08 -13.84
CA GLU A 13 -11.01 -22.48 -12.76
C GLU A 13 -10.87 -21.55 -11.56
N GLU A 14 -9.64 -21.28 -11.11
CA GLU A 14 -9.39 -20.31 -10.03
C GLU A 14 -9.90 -18.91 -10.40
N LEU A 15 -9.68 -18.46 -11.64
CA LEU A 15 -10.19 -17.17 -12.10
C LEU A 15 -11.71 -17.11 -12.08
N LYS A 16 -12.42 -18.16 -12.51
CA LYS A 16 -13.88 -18.20 -12.45
C LYS A 16 -14.41 -18.15 -11.03
N HIS A 17 -13.72 -18.80 -10.10
CA HIS A 17 -14.07 -18.75 -8.68
C HIS A 17 -13.83 -17.35 -8.08
N LEU A 18 -12.68 -16.75 -8.36
CA LEU A 18 -12.33 -15.42 -7.85
C LEU A 18 -13.07 -14.29 -8.58
N TYR A 19 -13.49 -14.46 -9.82
CA TYR A 19 -14.13 -13.41 -10.60
C TYR A 19 -15.41 -13.97 -11.22
N PRO A 20 -16.44 -14.23 -10.39
CA PRO A 20 -17.68 -14.85 -10.85
C PRO A 20 -18.40 -13.93 -11.84
N GLN A 21 -19.09 -14.54 -12.81
CA GLN A 21 -19.73 -13.81 -13.91
C GLN A 21 -20.85 -12.87 -13.46
N ASP A 22 -21.44 -13.12 -12.30
CA ASP A 22 -22.49 -12.27 -11.71
C ASP A 22 -21.96 -10.99 -11.07
N LEU A 23 -20.62 -10.83 -11.01
CA LEU A 23 -19.95 -9.67 -10.46
C LEU A 23 -19.04 -9.00 -11.51
N GLN A 24 -19.15 -7.69 -11.60
CA GLN A 24 -18.27 -6.86 -12.41
C GLN A 24 -17.28 -6.12 -11.52
N LEU A 25 -15.98 -6.30 -11.78
CA LEU A 25 -14.91 -5.53 -11.13
C LEU A 25 -14.99 -4.04 -11.52
N GLN A 26 -14.97 -3.16 -10.53
CA GLN A 26 -15.15 -1.71 -10.68
C GLN A 26 -13.87 -0.92 -10.39
N LEU A 27 -13.15 -1.30 -9.33
CA LEU A 27 -11.96 -0.59 -8.85
C LEU A 27 -11.00 -1.59 -8.21
N VAL A 28 -9.70 -1.41 -8.46
CA VAL A 28 -8.62 -2.15 -7.81
C VAL A 28 -7.67 -1.16 -7.14
N GLN A 29 -7.39 -1.35 -5.85
CA GLN A 29 -6.41 -0.56 -5.11
C GLN A 29 -5.29 -1.46 -4.59
N VAL A 30 -4.08 -1.26 -5.08
CA VAL A 30 -2.89 -2.06 -4.73
C VAL A 30 -1.95 -1.22 -3.87
N LEU A 31 -1.71 -1.68 -2.65
CA LEU A 31 -0.60 -1.22 -1.81
C LEU A 31 0.57 -2.18 -2.00
N LEU A 32 1.75 -1.68 -2.37
CA LEU A 32 2.93 -2.52 -2.60
C LEU A 32 4.09 -2.10 -1.69
N ARG A 33 4.62 -3.07 -0.93
CA ARG A 33 5.90 -2.90 -0.23
C ARG A 33 6.98 -2.76 -1.29
N HIS A 34 7.93 -1.86 -1.04
CA HIS A 34 9.12 -1.77 -1.86
C HIS A 34 9.85 -3.12 -2.02
N GLY A 35 10.66 -3.22 -3.07
CA GLY A 35 11.52 -4.38 -3.30
C GLY A 35 12.70 -4.48 -2.35
N GLU A 36 13.57 -5.44 -2.64
CA GLU A 36 14.81 -5.70 -1.91
C GLU A 36 15.70 -4.46 -1.82
N ARG A 37 16.23 -4.22 -0.63
CA ARG A 37 17.10 -3.11 -0.31
C ARG A 37 18.28 -3.54 0.55
N THR A 38 19.29 -2.70 0.63
CA THR A 38 20.30 -2.80 1.69
C THR A 38 19.66 -2.62 3.09
N PRO A 39 20.35 -3.04 4.17
CA PRO A 39 19.90 -2.76 5.53
C PRO A 39 19.76 -1.24 5.74
N VAL A 40 18.84 -0.79 6.60
CA VAL A 40 18.68 0.66 6.86
C VAL A 40 19.83 1.23 7.70
N SER A 41 20.61 0.37 8.36
CA SER A 41 21.79 0.76 9.11
C SER A 41 22.85 -0.33 9.02
N PRO A 42 24.14 0.02 8.99
CA PRO A 42 25.20 -0.97 9.06
C PRO A 42 25.24 -1.56 10.47
N ARG A 43 25.09 -2.89 10.58
CA ARG A 43 25.13 -3.65 11.83
C ARG A 43 26.09 -4.82 11.67
N PHE A 44 26.55 -5.39 12.79
CA PHE A 44 27.37 -6.61 12.78
C PHE A 44 28.66 -6.53 11.93
N GLN A 45 29.24 -5.35 11.76
CA GLN A 45 30.48 -5.16 10.99
C GLN A 45 31.63 -6.00 11.54
N HIS A 46 31.68 -6.20 12.86
CA HIS A 46 32.66 -7.07 13.53
C HIS A 46 32.58 -8.55 13.10
N THR A 47 31.49 -8.97 12.45
CA THR A 47 31.34 -10.31 11.88
C THR A 47 31.92 -10.43 10.46
N GLY A 48 32.47 -9.34 9.91
CA GLY A 48 32.92 -9.25 8.52
C GLY A 48 31.85 -8.78 7.54
N LEU A 49 30.65 -8.42 8.00
CA LEU A 49 29.61 -7.87 7.13
C LEU A 49 30.02 -6.46 6.64
N PRO A 50 30.23 -6.24 5.32
CA PRO A 50 30.62 -4.93 4.81
C PRO A 50 29.50 -3.89 4.99
N VAL A 51 29.90 -2.64 5.22
CA VAL A 51 29.01 -1.48 5.31
C VAL A 51 28.37 -1.16 3.96
N TYR A 52 29.16 -1.25 2.88
CA TYR A 52 28.80 -0.79 1.54
C TYR A 52 28.60 -1.96 0.58
N TRP A 53 27.45 -1.96 -0.10
CA TRP A 53 27.01 -3.12 -0.89
C TRP A 53 26.92 -2.74 -2.37
N PRO A 54 27.52 -3.51 -3.31
CA PRO A 54 27.63 -3.15 -4.72
C PRO A 54 26.41 -3.62 -5.56
N TYR A 55 25.19 -3.41 -5.07
CA TYR A 55 23.97 -3.93 -5.69
C TYR A 55 23.05 -2.87 -6.30
N CYS A 56 23.55 -1.64 -6.50
CA CYS A 56 22.77 -0.51 -6.99
C CYS A 56 23.32 0.02 -8.32
N ARG A 57 23.23 -0.77 -9.41
CA ARG A 57 23.72 -0.34 -10.74
C ARG A 57 23.04 0.93 -11.25
N ALA A 58 21.84 1.23 -10.79
CA ALA A 58 21.15 2.50 -11.06
C ALA A 58 22.02 3.73 -10.71
N ALA A 59 22.90 3.63 -9.69
CA ALA A 59 23.83 4.69 -9.33
C ALA A 59 24.86 5.03 -10.44
N LYS A 60 24.99 4.20 -11.49
CA LYS A 60 25.86 4.48 -12.65
C LYS A 60 25.17 5.31 -13.74
N GLN A 61 23.84 5.45 -13.69
CA GLN A 61 23.02 5.99 -14.77
C GLN A 61 21.95 6.97 -14.24
N LEU A 62 22.29 7.75 -13.23
CA LEU A 62 21.38 8.74 -12.67
C LEU A 62 21.14 9.85 -13.69
N THR A 63 19.92 10.38 -13.69
CA THR A 63 19.52 11.49 -14.56
C THR A 63 18.91 12.59 -13.71
N SER A 64 19.38 13.83 -13.90
CA SER A 64 18.78 15.03 -13.30
C SER A 64 18.21 15.93 -14.38
N THR A 65 17.07 16.56 -14.10
CA THR A 65 16.56 17.67 -14.91
C THR A 65 17.37 18.93 -14.57
N VAL A 66 17.94 19.57 -15.59
CA VAL A 66 18.75 20.78 -15.45
C VAL A 66 18.26 21.86 -16.40
N MET A 67 18.39 23.13 -16.04
CA MET A 67 18.14 24.23 -16.98
C MET A 67 19.28 24.27 -18.01
N ALA A 68 18.95 24.11 -19.30
CA ALA A 68 19.96 24.20 -20.36
C ALA A 68 20.27 25.65 -20.73
N THR A 69 19.26 26.52 -20.61
CA THR A 69 19.37 27.95 -20.90
C THR A 69 18.68 28.75 -19.77
N THR A 70 18.74 30.07 -19.84
CA THR A 70 17.96 30.96 -18.95
C THR A 70 16.48 31.02 -19.31
N ASP A 71 16.05 30.37 -20.39
CA ASP A 71 14.64 30.18 -20.70
C ASP A 71 14.06 29.08 -19.81
N TRP A 72 13.09 29.46 -18.97
CA TRP A 72 12.41 28.57 -18.03
C TRP A 72 11.54 27.49 -18.71
N LYS A 73 11.45 27.51 -20.04
CA LYS A 73 10.76 26.49 -20.84
C LYS A 73 11.70 25.35 -21.28
N ASP A 74 13.02 25.56 -21.24
CA ASP A 74 13.99 24.62 -21.78
C ASP A 74 14.79 23.90 -20.68
N PHE A 75 14.36 22.67 -20.39
CA PHE A 75 15.09 21.75 -19.52
C PHE A 75 15.80 20.66 -20.33
N ASP A 76 16.98 20.26 -19.88
CA ASP A 76 17.75 19.13 -20.43
C ASP A 76 18.02 18.08 -19.34
N LEU A 77 18.57 16.93 -19.74
CA LEU A 77 18.83 15.77 -18.91
C LEU A 77 20.33 15.55 -18.70
N LEU A 78 20.82 15.84 -17.49
CA LEU A 78 22.19 15.53 -17.10
C LEU A 78 22.32 14.09 -16.63
N LYS A 79 23.05 13.25 -17.39
CA LYS A 79 23.43 11.90 -16.96
C LYS A 79 24.69 11.93 -16.12
N TYR A 80 24.66 11.29 -14.95
CA TYR A 80 25.81 11.20 -14.05
C TYR A 80 25.85 9.87 -13.30
N ARG A 81 26.98 9.61 -12.66
CA ARG A 81 27.17 8.48 -11.74
C ARG A 81 27.43 8.98 -10.33
N ARG A 82 26.97 8.24 -9.34
CA ARG A 82 27.21 8.52 -7.92
C ARG A 82 28.25 7.55 -7.36
N ARG A 83 29.24 8.09 -6.67
CA ARG A 83 30.12 7.39 -5.73
C ARG A 83 29.90 7.97 -4.35
N LEU A 84 30.07 7.15 -3.31
CA LEU A 84 29.89 7.60 -1.93
C LEU A 84 31.24 7.90 -1.31
N GLU A 85 31.30 8.95 -0.53
CA GLU A 85 32.43 9.27 0.34
C GLU A 85 32.15 8.72 1.75
N THR A 86 33.20 8.31 2.44
CA THR A 86 33.18 7.84 3.83
C THR A 86 34.47 8.23 4.53
N PHE A 87 34.56 7.99 5.84
CA PHE A 87 35.72 8.33 6.65
C PHE A 87 36.81 7.26 6.58
N GLY A 88 38.04 7.71 6.34
CA GLY A 88 39.26 6.94 6.56
C GLY A 88 39.59 6.81 8.05
N THR A 89 40.76 6.24 8.36
CA THR A 89 41.18 5.99 9.76
C THR A 89 41.44 7.25 10.58
N ASP A 90 41.61 8.39 9.91
CA ASP A 90 41.89 9.72 10.47
C ASP A 90 40.79 10.73 10.11
N ASP A 91 39.58 10.25 9.81
CA ASP A 91 38.46 11.04 9.32
C ASP A 91 38.72 11.77 7.99
N SER A 92 39.77 11.42 7.26
CA SER A 92 39.97 11.89 5.88
C SER A 92 38.90 11.34 4.94
N PRO A 93 38.51 12.09 3.89
CA PRO A 93 37.53 11.63 2.91
C PRO A 93 38.12 10.53 2.03
N ILE A 94 37.51 9.35 2.04
CA ILE A 94 37.82 8.23 1.15
C ILE A 94 36.59 7.78 0.38
N VAL A 95 36.80 7.14 -0.77
CA VAL A 95 35.68 6.56 -1.54
C VAL A 95 35.23 5.26 -0.89
N ALA A 96 33.94 5.16 -0.61
CA ALA A 96 33.33 3.92 -0.15
C ALA A 96 33.39 2.85 -1.24
N VAL A 97 33.81 1.64 -0.85
CA VAL A 97 33.97 0.51 -1.77
C VAL A 97 33.16 -0.70 -1.31
N GLY A 98 32.72 -1.51 -2.28
CA GLY A 98 32.18 -2.83 -2.00
C GLY A 98 33.22 -3.82 -1.45
N PRO A 99 32.80 -5.04 -1.06
CA PRO A 99 33.66 -6.04 -0.43
C PRO A 99 34.85 -6.51 -1.31
N LYS A 100 34.81 -6.28 -2.62
CA LYS A 100 35.90 -6.62 -3.57
C LYS A 100 36.55 -5.38 -4.18
N GLY A 101 36.37 -4.21 -3.55
CA GLY A 101 36.93 -2.95 -4.03
C GLY A 101 36.09 -2.26 -5.10
N GLU A 102 34.81 -2.61 -5.24
CA GLU A 102 33.92 -2.01 -6.23
C GLU A 102 33.66 -0.52 -5.93
N LEU A 103 34.07 0.37 -6.83
CA LEU A 103 33.89 1.83 -6.70
C LEU A 103 32.51 2.32 -7.19
N ASP A 104 31.86 1.56 -8.06
CA ASP A 104 30.58 1.93 -8.66
C ASP A 104 29.47 0.95 -8.22
N ALA A 105 28.21 1.36 -8.37
CA ALA A 105 27.03 0.59 -7.92
C ALA A 105 26.94 0.39 -6.40
N VAL A 106 27.70 1.16 -5.61
CA VAL A 106 27.60 1.18 -4.17
C VAL A 106 26.27 1.80 -3.73
N CYS A 107 25.52 1.03 -2.95
CA CYS A 107 24.25 1.42 -2.38
C CYS A 107 24.43 2.32 -1.13
N GLN A 108 23.51 3.25 -0.94
CA GLN A 108 23.22 3.91 0.32
C GLN A 108 22.51 2.94 1.30
N PRO A 109 22.56 3.18 2.62
CA PRO A 109 21.73 2.44 3.58
C PRO A 109 20.24 2.54 3.25
N GLY A 110 19.56 1.41 3.23
CA GLY A 110 18.13 1.32 2.91
C GLY A 110 17.76 1.66 1.46
N GLU A 111 18.72 1.71 0.52
CA GLU A 111 18.48 1.97 -0.90
C GLU A 111 17.93 0.75 -1.62
N LEU A 112 17.01 0.97 -2.56
CA LEU A 112 16.48 -0.09 -3.42
C LEU A 112 17.60 -0.65 -4.29
N THR A 113 17.77 -1.97 -4.25
CA THR A 113 18.79 -2.67 -5.04
C THR A 113 18.26 -3.04 -6.42
N ASP A 114 19.16 -3.50 -7.29
CA ASP A 114 18.79 -4.06 -8.59
C ASP A 114 17.81 -5.22 -8.46
N LYS A 115 17.95 -6.05 -7.41
CA LYS A 115 17.00 -7.12 -7.13
C LYS A 115 15.61 -6.56 -6.81
N GLY A 116 15.56 -5.48 -6.02
CA GLY A 116 14.32 -4.79 -5.70
C GLY A 116 13.61 -4.21 -6.92
N ARG A 117 14.36 -3.66 -7.87
CA ARG A 117 13.80 -3.18 -9.15
C ARG A 117 13.28 -4.34 -10.00
N GLU A 118 14.01 -5.45 -10.08
CA GLU A 118 13.60 -6.65 -10.81
C GLU A 118 12.29 -7.23 -10.27
N THR A 119 12.18 -7.42 -8.96
CA THR A 119 11.02 -8.07 -8.35
C THR A 119 9.77 -7.19 -8.44
N THR A 120 9.91 -5.87 -8.28
CA THR A 120 8.80 -4.91 -8.40
C THR A 120 8.35 -4.72 -9.85
N LEU A 121 9.26 -4.77 -10.82
CA LEU A 121 8.91 -4.86 -12.24
C LEU A 121 8.12 -6.14 -12.54
N ALA A 122 8.55 -7.27 -11.96
CA ALA A 122 7.83 -8.54 -12.09
C ALA A 122 6.44 -8.50 -11.44
N LEU A 123 6.25 -7.77 -10.34
CA LEU A 123 4.92 -7.51 -9.78
C LEU A 123 4.05 -6.78 -10.79
N GLY A 124 4.55 -5.71 -11.42
CA GLY A 124 3.83 -5.00 -12.50
C GLY A 124 3.37 -5.92 -13.63
N LYS A 125 4.24 -6.82 -14.08
CA LYS A 125 3.90 -7.83 -15.10
C LYS A 125 2.80 -8.78 -14.65
N ARG A 126 2.79 -9.21 -13.38
CA ARG A 126 1.71 -10.05 -12.84
C ARG A 126 0.38 -9.30 -12.75
N LEU A 127 0.42 -8.02 -12.36
CA LEU A 127 -0.76 -7.16 -12.36
C LEU A 127 -1.33 -6.97 -13.78
N ARG A 128 -0.47 -6.81 -14.80
CA ARG A 128 -0.90 -6.82 -16.20
C ARG A 128 -1.56 -8.13 -16.59
N SER A 129 -0.89 -9.25 -16.32
CA SER A 129 -1.40 -10.58 -16.68
C SER A 129 -2.82 -10.79 -16.12
N LEU A 130 -3.06 -10.40 -14.87
CA LEU A 130 -4.38 -10.53 -14.25
C LEU A 130 -5.38 -9.49 -14.79
N TYR A 131 -5.11 -8.20 -14.57
CA TYR A 131 -6.11 -7.15 -14.76
C TYR A 131 -6.25 -6.65 -16.20
N VAL A 132 -5.24 -6.86 -17.06
CA VAL A 132 -5.28 -6.49 -18.47
C VAL A 132 -5.57 -7.71 -19.32
N ASP A 133 -4.76 -8.76 -19.19
CA ASP A 133 -4.78 -9.85 -20.17
C ASP A 133 -5.88 -10.90 -19.89
N GLN A 134 -6.05 -11.30 -18.62
CA GLN A 134 -7.01 -12.34 -18.23
C GLN A 134 -8.41 -11.78 -17.98
N LEU A 135 -8.52 -10.71 -17.19
CA LEU A 135 -9.82 -10.13 -16.81
C LEU A 135 -10.34 -9.09 -17.79
N ASN A 136 -9.51 -8.56 -18.68
CA ASN A 136 -9.84 -7.44 -19.58
C ASN A 136 -10.45 -6.23 -18.83
N PHE A 137 -10.10 -6.04 -17.55
CA PHE A 137 -10.60 -4.95 -16.71
C PHE A 137 -9.96 -3.62 -17.08
N MET A 138 -8.65 -3.65 -17.32
CA MET A 138 -7.84 -2.52 -17.75
C MET A 138 -7.50 -2.64 -19.25
N PRO A 139 -7.41 -1.52 -19.99
CA PRO A 139 -7.14 -1.55 -21.43
C PRO A 139 -5.71 -2.04 -21.75
N LYS A 140 -5.55 -2.69 -22.91
CA LYS A 140 -4.26 -3.24 -23.37
C LYS A 140 -3.24 -2.15 -23.76
N LEU A 141 -3.74 -1.03 -24.29
CA LEU A 141 -3.01 0.16 -24.73
C LEU A 141 -3.64 1.39 -24.05
N ILE A 142 -2.82 2.29 -23.50
CA ILE A 142 -3.28 3.54 -22.87
C ILE A 142 -2.63 4.76 -23.54
N ALA A 143 -3.36 5.86 -23.63
CA ALA A 143 -2.87 7.14 -24.15
C ALA A 143 -2.47 8.12 -23.03
N ASP A 144 -3.00 7.90 -21.82
CA ASP A 144 -2.74 8.68 -20.61
C ASP A 144 -2.83 7.78 -19.37
N SER A 145 -2.54 8.33 -18.20
CA SER A 145 -2.65 7.65 -16.91
C SER A 145 -3.84 8.10 -16.06
N ASP A 146 -4.85 8.78 -16.63
CA ASP A 146 -5.88 9.46 -15.82
C ASP A 146 -6.78 8.47 -15.07
N MET A 147 -6.95 7.25 -15.61
CA MET A 147 -7.67 6.17 -14.93
C MET A 147 -6.82 5.42 -13.87
N ILE A 148 -5.54 5.79 -13.71
CA ILE A 148 -4.57 5.15 -12.83
C ILE A 148 -4.06 6.15 -11.78
N TYR A 149 -4.46 5.93 -10.54
CA TYR A 149 -3.94 6.70 -9.41
C TYR A 149 -2.57 6.14 -8.98
N LEU A 150 -1.50 6.91 -9.15
CA LEU A 150 -0.17 6.56 -8.65
C LEU A 150 0.18 7.40 -7.43
N ARG A 151 0.57 6.76 -6.34
CA ARG A 151 1.08 7.44 -5.14
C ARG A 151 2.31 6.72 -4.58
N ALA A 152 3.22 7.45 -3.97
CA ALA A 152 4.31 6.88 -3.20
C ALA A 152 4.55 7.67 -1.92
N THR A 153 5.15 7.01 -0.94
CA THR A 153 5.75 7.71 0.21
C THR A 153 6.95 8.54 -0.27
N PRO A 154 7.39 9.57 0.48
CA PRO A 154 8.58 10.35 0.13
C PRO A 154 9.90 9.57 0.25
N ILE A 155 9.84 8.27 0.54
CA ILE A 155 11.02 7.41 0.69
C ILE A 155 11.41 6.85 -0.69
N PRO A 156 12.62 7.14 -1.22
CA PRO A 156 12.99 6.83 -2.61
C PRO A 156 12.74 5.38 -3.04
N ARG A 157 13.07 4.40 -2.18
CA ARG A 157 12.85 2.97 -2.47
C ARG A 157 11.38 2.62 -2.75
N ALA A 158 10.42 3.31 -2.12
CA ALA A 158 9.00 3.09 -2.36
C ALA A 158 8.54 3.73 -3.68
N LEU A 159 9.02 4.94 -3.96
CA LEU A 159 8.80 5.64 -5.24
C LEU A 159 9.34 4.83 -6.42
N GLU A 160 10.60 4.40 -6.36
CA GLU A 160 11.21 3.57 -7.40
C GLU A 160 10.44 2.25 -7.60
N SER A 161 9.96 1.64 -6.51
CA SER A 161 9.21 0.39 -6.60
C SER A 161 7.86 0.56 -7.30
N VAL A 162 7.12 1.64 -7.05
CA VAL A 162 5.86 1.89 -7.77
C VAL A 162 6.11 2.28 -9.23
N GLN A 163 7.21 2.98 -9.54
CA GLN A 163 7.63 3.24 -10.91
C GLN A 163 7.90 1.93 -11.67
N GLN A 164 8.61 0.98 -11.06
CA GLN A 164 8.86 -0.33 -11.65
C GLN A 164 7.56 -1.14 -11.82
N ALA A 165 6.66 -1.12 -10.83
CA ALA A 165 5.37 -1.80 -10.93
C ALA A 165 4.50 -1.21 -12.07
N PHE A 166 4.42 0.12 -12.19
CA PHE A 166 3.74 0.77 -13.30
C PHE A 166 4.39 0.41 -14.64
N TRP A 167 5.72 0.46 -14.72
CA TRP A 167 6.45 0.14 -15.95
C TRP A 167 6.30 -1.31 -16.39
N GLY A 168 6.19 -2.24 -15.43
CA GLY A 168 5.91 -3.64 -15.70
C GLY A 168 4.47 -3.87 -16.17
N MET A 169 3.53 -3.05 -15.68
CA MET A 169 2.13 -3.16 -16.04
C MET A 169 1.81 -2.52 -17.41
N TYR A 170 2.40 -1.35 -17.67
CA TYR A 170 2.27 -0.58 -18.91
C TYR A 170 3.66 -0.21 -19.46
N PRO A 171 4.37 -1.19 -20.09
CA PRO A 171 5.64 -0.92 -20.75
C PRO A 171 5.48 0.07 -21.92
N PRO A 172 6.57 0.61 -22.50
CA PRO A 172 6.49 1.49 -23.68
C PRO A 172 5.64 0.92 -24.82
N SER A 173 5.67 -0.39 -25.06
CA SER A 173 4.85 -1.06 -26.08
C SER A 173 3.35 -1.11 -25.78
N ALA A 174 2.93 -0.78 -24.57
CA ALA A 174 1.54 -0.73 -24.12
C ALA A 174 1.05 0.71 -23.90
N ARG A 175 1.78 1.70 -24.46
CA ARG A 175 1.45 3.13 -24.39
C ARG A 175 1.51 3.75 -25.78
N THR A 176 0.77 4.83 -26.01
CA THR A 176 0.89 5.60 -27.25
C THR A 176 2.23 6.34 -27.30
N ALA A 177 2.66 6.75 -28.49
CA ALA A 177 3.94 7.44 -28.68
C ALA A 177 3.99 8.82 -28.00
N ASP A 178 2.83 9.47 -27.89
CA ASP A 178 2.61 10.78 -27.27
C ASP A 178 2.16 10.69 -25.79
N PHE A 179 2.29 9.51 -25.17
CA PHE A 179 1.90 9.29 -23.77
C PHE A 179 2.60 10.30 -22.84
N PRO A 180 1.86 11.14 -22.11
CA PRO A 180 2.46 12.13 -21.22
C PRO A 180 3.14 11.45 -20.02
N PRO A 181 4.16 12.08 -19.38
CA PRO A 181 4.74 11.55 -18.16
C PRO A 181 3.66 11.27 -17.09
N PRO A 182 3.64 10.08 -16.47
CA PRO A 182 2.60 9.74 -15.50
C PRO A 182 2.78 10.55 -14.22
N THR A 183 1.67 11.05 -13.66
CA THR A 183 1.66 11.77 -12.40
C THR A 183 1.76 10.80 -11.23
N ILE A 184 2.80 10.93 -10.39
CA ILE A 184 2.93 10.19 -9.13
C ILE A 184 2.78 11.18 -7.98
N LEU A 185 1.77 10.96 -7.15
CA LEU A 185 1.50 11.80 -5.99
C LEU A 185 2.39 11.42 -4.81
N THR A 186 2.90 12.41 -4.10
CA THR A 186 3.64 12.26 -2.85
C THR A 186 3.15 13.26 -1.82
N ARG A 187 3.21 12.91 -0.53
CA ARG A 187 3.04 13.90 0.55
C ARG A 187 4.38 14.23 1.20
N THR A 188 4.42 15.38 1.86
CA THR A 188 5.54 15.71 2.73
C THR A 188 5.62 14.71 3.88
N PRO A 189 6.82 14.44 4.44
CA PRO A 189 6.96 13.48 5.54
C PRO A 189 6.06 13.78 6.75
N SER A 190 5.74 15.05 7.02
CA SER A 190 4.90 15.46 8.16
C SER A 190 3.41 15.18 8.00
N GLU A 191 2.95 14.92 6.77
CA GLU A 191 1.54 14.69 6.43
C GLU A 191 1.30 13.32 5.78
N GLU A 192 2.34 12.49 5.72
CA GLU A 192 2.28 11.19 5.08
C GLU A 192 1.44 10.21 5.91
N THR A 193 0.52 9.52 5.23
CA THR A 193 -0.40 8.52 5.77
C THR A 193 -0.25 7.16 5.11
N LEU A 194 0.58 7.02 4.06
CA LEU A 194 0.92 5.74 3.45
C LEU A 194 1.83 4.86 4.33
N PHE A 195 2.21 5.31 5.52
CA PHE A 195 2.78 4.49 6.57
C PHE A 195 2.39 5.02 7.95
N PRO A 196 2.43 4.19 9.01
CA PRO A 196 2.26 4.65 10.37
C PRO A 196 3.35 5.65 10.78
N ASN A 197 2.98 6.91 10.95
CA ASN A 197 3.93 8.02 10.99
C ASN A 197 4.30 8.43 12.43
N GLU A 198 5.12 7.60 13.09
CA GLU A 198 5.59 7.84 14.46
C GLU A 198 6.33 9.18 14.61
N GLY A 199 7.09 9.59 13.59
CA GLY A 199 7.84 10.85 13.62
C GLY A 199 6.96 12.10 13.66
N SER A 200 5.75 12.03 13.10
CA SER A 200 4.86 13.19 12.95
C SER A 200 3.59 13.11 13.79
N CYS A 201 3.31 11.94 14.39
CA CYS A 201 2.14 11.69 15.22
C CYS A 201 2.54 11.37 16.66
N ARG A 202 2.49 12.39 17.53
CA ARG A 202 2.94 12.28 18.94
C ARG A 202 2.19 11.19 19.71
N ARG A 203 0.86 11.13 19.56
CA ARG A 203 0.05 10.09 20.21
C ARG A 203 0.41 8.68 19.72
N PHE A 204 0.59 8.51 18.40
CA PHE A 204 1.01 7.22 17.86
C PHE A 204 2.38 6.78 18.37
N ALA A 205 3.35 7.70 18.47
CA ALA A 205 4.66 7.40 19.05
C ALA A 205 4.61 6.98 20.54
N GLN A 206 3.68 7.56 21.32
CA GLN A 206 3.46 7.17 22.72
C GLN A 206 2.90 5.74 22.80
N LEU A 207 1.90 5.45 21.97
CA LEU A 207 1.26 4.14 21.88
C LEU A 207 2.25 3.07 21.38
N SER A 208 2.94 3.30 20.26
CA SER A 208 3.89 2.34 19.66
C SER A 208 5.00 1.94 20.63
N ARG A 209 5.56 2.92 21.37
CA ARG A 209 6.56 2.65 22.40
C ARG A 209 6.02 1.80 23.54
N ALA A 210 4.81 2.06 24.01
CA ALA A 210 4.19 1.28 25.08
C ALA A 210 3.94 -0.19 24.66
N PHE A 211 3.42 -0.40 23.45
CA PHE A 211 3.23 -1.75 22.92
C PHE A 211 4.56 -2.49 22.69
N ALA A 212 5.58 -1.78 22.20
CA ALA A 212 6.92 -2.34 22.06
C ALA A 212 7.56 -2.70 23.42
N GLN A 213 7.37 -1.86 24.44
CA GLN A 213 7.82 -2.11 25.82
C GLN A 213 7.14 -3.34 26.43
N ARG A 214 5.80 -3.45 26.29
CA ARG A 214 5.04 -4.63 26.74
C ARG A 214 5.51 -5.91 26.05
N THR A 215 5.88 -5.82 24.77
CA THR A 215 6.45 -6.95 24.03
C THR A 215 7.82 -7.32 24.58
N ALA A 216 8.67 -6.33 24.89
CA ALA A 216 9.96 -6.57 25.54
C ALA A 216 9.78 -7.29 26.88
N GLU A 217 8.91 -6.80 27.76
CA GLU A 217 8.60 -7.42 29.06
C GLU A 217 8.13 -8.88 28.93
N ARG A 218 7.33 -9.19 27.90
CA ARG A 218 6.83 -10.54 27.66
C ARG A 218 7.91 -11.50 27.16
N TRP A 219 8.77 -11.05 26.26
CA TRP A 219 9.63 -11.95 25.48
C TRP A 219 11.08 -11.99 25.95
N ASN A 220 11.58 -10.94 26.57
CA ASN A 220 13.01 -10.78 26.86
C ASN A 220 13.64 -11.86 27.75
N ASP A 221 12.82 -12.50 28.58
CA ASP A 221 13.23 -13.56 29.51
C ASP A 221 12.57 -14.91 29.19
N SER A 222 11.98 -15.04 27.99
CA SER A 222 11.35 -16.28 27.51
C SER A 222 12.37 -17.30 26.98
N ASP A 223 11.97 -18.57 26.90
CA ASP A 223 12.75 -19.64 26.27
C ASP A 223 13.09 -19.36 24.80
N ASP A 224 12.17 -18.68 24.09
CA ASP A 224 12.37 -18.26 22.70
C ASP A 224 13.55 -17.26 22.62
N MET A 225 13.60 -16.27 23.52
CA MET A 225 14.71 -15.32 23.57
C MET A 225 16.01 -15.96 24.10
N ALA A 226 15.92 -16.91 25.04
CA ALA A 226 17.07 -17.69 25.48
C ALA A 226 17.67 -18.50 24.32
N TYR A 227 16.83 -19.09 23.46
CA TYR A 227 17.27 -19.75 22.24
C TYR A 227 18.00 -18.79 21.29
N LEU A 228 17.47 -17.58 21.06
CA LEU A 228 18.15 -16.58 20.24
C LEU A 228 19.52 -16.20 20.80
N ASN A 229 19.61 -15.98 22.12
CA ASN A 229 20.88 -15.68 22.79
C ASN A 229 21.89 -16.82 22.65
N LYS A 230 21.44 -18.08 22.73
CA LYS A 230 22.30 -19.25 22.48
C LYS A 230 22.86 -19.28 21.05
N VAL A 231 22.03 -18.98 20.05
CA VAL A 231 22.40 -19.13 18.64
C VAL A 231 23.22 -17.94 18.13
N ILE A 232 22.75 -16.72 18.36
CA ILE A 232 23.36 -15.50 17.79
C ILE A 232 23.87 -14.50 18.82
N GLY A 233 23.67 -14.74 20.13
CA GLY A 233 24.06 -13.80 21.18
C GLY A 233 25.55 -13.48 21.21
N LYS A 234 26.42 -14.42 20.83
CA LYS A 234 27.87 -14.19 20.71
C LYS A 234 28.26 -13.11 19.69
N HIS A 235 27.35 -12.76 18.77
CA HIS A 235 27.54 -11.72 17.76
C HIS A 235 26.93 -10.37 18.16
N MET A 236 26.39 -10.27 19.37
CA MET A 236 25.87 -9.00 19.86
C MET A 236 27.01 -8.07 20.29
N PRO A 237 26.90 -6.74 20.07
CA PRO A 237 27.95 -5.80 20.46
C PRO A 237 28.22 -5.82 21.97
N ALA A 238 29.45 -5.55 22.38
CA ALA A 238 29.82 -5.52 23.81
C ALA A 238 28.97 -4.55 24.65
N ALA A 239 28.54 -3.42 24.07
CA ALA A 239 27.68 -2.44 24.73
C ALA A 239 26.22 -2.93 24.92
N SER A 240 25.79 -3.98 24.22
CA SER A 240 24.48 -4.60 24.35
C SER A 240 24.63 -6.11 24.08
N PRO A 241 25.22 -6.87 25.01
CA PRO A 241 25.79 -8.19 24.74
C PRO A 241 24.77 -9.32 24.63
N ARG A 242 23.47 -9.00 24.64
CA ARG A 242 22.38 -9.98 24.57
C ARG A 242 21.37 -9.58 23.51
N VAL A 243 20.75 -10.57 22.89
CA VAL A 243 19.57 -10.39 22.05
C VAL A 243 18.38 -10.09 22.95
N ALA A 244 17.65 -9.02 22.63
CA ALA A 244 16.39 -8.65 23.28
C ALA A 244 15.51 -7.86 22.29
N VAL A 245 14.23 -7.68 22.60
CA VAL A 245 13.32 -6.82 21.80
C VAL A 245 13.87 -5.39 21.74
N ASP A 246 14.34 -4.90 22.88
CA ASP A 246 14.86 -3.55 23.13
C ASP A 246 16.40 -3.48 23.25
N SER A 247 17.13 -4.53 22.82
CA SER A 247 18.60 -4.48 22.74
C SER A 247 19.10 -3.46 21.71
N HIS A 248 20.42 -3.27 21.63
CA HIS A 248 21.06 -2.39 20.65
C HIS A 248 22.13 -3.17 19.85
N PRO A 249 21.80 -3.70 18.66
CA PRO A 249 20.57 -3.46 17.88
C PRO A 249 19.33 -4.16 18.44
N ARG A 250 18.15 -3.57 18.20
CA ARG A 250 16.85 -4.17 18.54
C ARG A 250 16.61 -5.42 17.71
N LEU A 251 15.75 -6.32 18.18
CA LEU A 251 15.40 -7.56 17.47
C LEU A 251 14.94 -7.29 16.01
N SER A 252 14.10 -6.27 15.82
CA SER A 252 13.66 -5.81 14.49
C SER A 252 14.82 -5.28 13.62
N GLY A 253 15.85 -4.70 14.23
CA GLY A 253 17.09 -4.32 13.55
C GLY A 253 17.95 -5.52 13.14
N ILE A 254 17.94 -6.60 13.93
CA ILE A 254 18.56 -7.88 13.55
C ILE A 254 17.80 -8.48 12.36
N MET A 255 16.47 -8.50 12.43
CA MET A 255 15.59 -8.96 11.35
C MET A 255 15.82 -8.19 10.05
N ASP A 256 15.96 -6.85 10.11
CA ASP A 256 16.26 -6.00 8.95
C ASP A 256 17.57 -6.42 8.25
N THR A 257 18.66 -6.55 9.02
CA THR A 257 19.96 -6.95 8.47
C THR A 257 19.92 -8.38 7.94
N LEU A 258 19.33 -9.31 8.69
CA LEU A 258 19.16 -10.70 8.29
C LEU A 258 18.40 -10.83 6.97
N ASN A 259 17.26 -10.15 6.84
CA ASN A 259 16.46 -10.17 5.62
C ASN A 259 17.17 -9.49 4.45
N ALA A 260 17.86 -8.37 4.67
CA ALA A 260 18.67 -7.76 3.62
C ALA A 260 19.76 -8.73 3.14
N THR A 261 20.54 -9.35 4.03
CA THR A 261 21.60 -10.29 3.63
C THR A 261 21.04 -11.53 2.92
N LEU A 262 19.89 -12.05 3.36
CA LEU A 262 19.23 -13.19 2.73
C LEU A 262 18.79 -12.93 1.30
N ALA A 263 18.40 -11.70 0.99
CA ALA A 263 17.93 -11.28 -0.31
C ALA A 263 19.07 -11.04 -1.33
N HIS A 264 20.32 -11.04 -0.90
CA HIS A 264 21.48 -10.65 -1.70
C HIS A 264 22.58 -11.73 -1.75
N GLY A 265 23.66 -11.44 -2.49
CA GLY A 265 24.74 -12.37 -2.79
C GLY A 265 25.56 -12.80 -1.57
N SER A 266 26.45 -13.78 -1.78
CA SER A 266 27.29 -14.36 -0.72
C SER A 266 28.24 -13.36 -0.06
N ASP A 267 28.67 -12.33 -0.80
CA ASP A 267 29.65 -11.34 -0.33
C ASP A 267 29.10 -10.41 0.78
N THR A 268 27.79 -10.48 1.06
CA THR A 268 27.11 -9.66 2.07
C THR A 268 26.34 -10.53 3.06
N ARG A 269 26.82 -11.75 3.33
CA ARG A 269 26.20 -12.68 4.29
C ARG A 269 26.69 -12.44 5.70
N LEU A 270 25.80 -12.70 6.66
CA LEU A 270 26.12 -12.86 8.07
C LEU A 270 26.69 -14.28 8.31
N PRO A 271 27.28 -14.52 9.50
CA PRO A 271 27.57 -15.87 9.97
C PRO A 271 26.36 -16.81 9.87
N SER A 272 26.62 -18.09 9.61
CA SER A 272 25.59 -19.09 9.31
C SER A 272 24.52 -19.24 10.40
N GLU A 273 24.89 -18.97 11.65
CA GLU A 273 24.05 -19.05 12.83
C GLU A 273 22.85 -18.09 12.76
N PHE A 274 23.01 -16.95 12.09
CA PHE A 274 21.88 -16.04 11.82
C PHE A 274 20.81 -16.65 10.93
N TYR A 275 21.14 -17.70 10.17
CA TYR A 275 20.21 -18.33 9.24
C TYR A 275 19.55 -19.59 9.79
N ASP A 276 19.72 -19.89 11.09
CA ASP A 276 19.00 -20.95 11.78
C ASP A 276 17.47 -20.80 11.58
N PRO A 277 16.76 -21.82 11.04
CA PRO A 277 15.34 -21.70 10.74
C PRO A 277 14.48 -21.37 11.97
N LYS A 278 14.79 -21.95 13.13
CA LYS A 278 14.05 -21.71 14.37
C LYS A 278 14.29 -20.29 14.88
N ALA A 279 15.55 -19.82 14.88
CA ALA A 279 15.88 -18.46 15.29
C ALA A 279 15.14 -17.42 14.42
N ARG A 280 15.10 -17.64 13.11
CA ARG A 280 14.38 -16.77 12.17
C ARG A 280 12.88 -16.74 12.42
N ALA A 281 12.27 -17.89 12.71
CA ALA A 281 10.84 -17.97 13.03
C ALA A 281 10.52 -17.24 14.34
N ILE A 282 11.39 -17.36 15.35
CA ILE A 282 11.24 -16.64 16.62
C ILE A 282 11.38 -15.12 16.42
N ILE A 283 12.40 -14.68 15.68
CA ILE A 283 12.61 -13.26 15.36
C ILE A 283 11.38 -12.69 14.65
N ASP A 284 10.85 -13.39 13.64
CA ASP A 284 9.66 -12.98 12.89
C ASP A 284 8.43 -12.86 13.82
N LYS A 285 8.14 -13.91 14.60
CA LYS A 285 7.04 -13.95 15.57
C LYS A 285 7.07 -12.77 16.54
N ILE A 286 8.21 -12.54 17.19
CA ILE A 286 8.33 -11.49 18.20
C ILE A 286 8.28 -10.10 17.55
N ALA A 287 8.91 -9.92 16.38
CA ALA A 287 8.86 -8.64 15.67
C ALA A 287 7.45 -8.30 15.16
N VAL A 288 6.69 -9.28 14.67
CA VAL A 288 5.28 -9.11 14.29
C VAL A 288 4.46 -8.66 15.50
N GLU A 289 4.65 -9.26 16.67
CA GLU A 289 3.97 -8.84 17.89
C GLU A 289 4.36 -7.42 18.31
N GLU A 290 5.66 -7.10 18.34
CA GLU A 290 6.20 -5.78 18.73
C GLU A 290 5.56 -4.66 17.90
N TRP A 291 5.46 -4.86 16.59
CA TRP A 291 5.04 -3.82 15.66
C TRP A 291 3.53 -3.77 15.44
N TYR A 292 2.82 -4.89 15.57
CA TYR A 292 1.44 -5.00 15.08
C TYR A 292 0.40 -5.36 16.13
N SER A 293 0.77 -5.81 17.33
CA SER A 293 -0.21 -6.13 18.39
C SER A 293 -1.13 -4.94 18.74
N GLY A 294 -0.62 -3.71 18.70
CA GLY A 294 -1.42 -2.50 18.90
C GLY A 294 -2.60 -2.36 17.95
N TYR A 295 -2.43 -2.73 16.67
CA TYR A 295 -3.53 -2.70 15.70
C TYR A 295 -4.60 -3.74 16.00
N LYS A 296 -4.24 -4.89 16.61
CA LYS A 296 -5.18 -5.95 16.97
C LYS A 296 -6.03 -5.54 18.18
N GLU A 297 -5.43 -4.84 19.13
CA GLU A 297 -5.98 -4.68 20.49
C GLU A 297 -6.51 -3.27 20.80
N SER A 298 -6.18 -2.23 20.01
CA SER A 298 -6.56 -0.84 20.32
C SER A 298 -7.11 -0.08 19.11
N ALA A 299 -8.34 0.43 19.24
CA ALA A 299 -9.00 1.27 18.25
C ALA A 299 -8.28 2.61 18.06
N GLU A 300 -7.74 3.19 19.14
CA GLU A 300 -6.95 4.42 19.05
C GLU A 300 -5.66 4.18 18.26
N TYR A 301 -4.95 3.08 18.53
CA TYR A 301 -3.74 2.69 17.78
C TYR A 301 -4.01 2.55 16.28
N ARG A 302 -5.12 1.90 15.92
CA ARG A 302 -5.60 1.83 14.52
C ARG A 302 -5.89 3.22 13.96
N THR A 303 -6.60 4.05 14.72
CA THR A 303 -7.05 5.38 14.29
C THR A 303 -5.90 6.31 13.94
N VAL A 304 -4.90 6.44 14.82
CA VAL A 304 -3.76 7.32 14.57
C VAL A 304 -2.66 6.68 13.73
N GLY A 305 -2.59 5.34 13.68
CA GLY A 305 -1.57 4.61 12.94
C GLY A 305 -1.88 4.43 11.45
N ILE A 306 -3.07 3.93 11.10
CA ILE A 306 -3.39 3.54 9.71
C ILE A 306 -4.78 4.00 9.23
N GLY A 307 -5.64 4.46 10.15
CA GLY A 307 -7.03 4.83 9.86
C GLY A 307 -7.20 5.89 8.78
N ALA A 308 -6.28 6.85 8.69
CA ALA A 308 -6.33 7.86 7.63
C ALA A 308 -6.22 7.23 6.23
N LEU A 309 -5.31 6.27 6.04
CA LEU A 309 -5.14 5.55 4.76
C LEU A 309 -6.35 4.64 4.47
N ALA A 310 -6.83 3.90 5.48
CA ALA A 310 -8.00 3.05 5.32
C ALA A 310 -9.23 3.88 4.88
N GLY A 311 -9.42 5.05 5.48
CA GLY A 311 -10.43 6.02 5.06
C GLY A 311 -10.23 6.54 3.64
N ASP A 312 -8.99 6.82 3.20
CA ASP A 312 -8.69 7.18 1.81
C ASP A 312 -9.12 6.05 0.84
N ILE A 313 -8.83 4.79 1.18
CA ILE A 313 -9.14 3.61 0.36
C ILE A 313 -10.66 3.46 0.18
N VAL A 314 -11.41 3.54 1.27
CA VAL A 314 -12.88 3.43 1.23
C VAL A 314 -13.51 4.63 0.55
N ALA A 315 -12.98 5.84 0.73
CA ALA A 315 -13.48 7.03 0.03
C ALA A 315 -13.42 6.88 -1.50
N ARG A 316 -12.35 6.25 -2.04
CA ARG A 316 -12.28 5.95 -3.49
C ARG A 316 -13.30 4.91 -3.94
N MET A 317 -13.58 3.90 -3.12
CA MET A 317 -14.64 2.93 -3.42
C MET A 317 -16.01 3.60 -3.48
N VAL A 318 -16.31 4.43 -2.48
CA VAL A 318 -17.55 5.21 -2.42
C VAL A 318 -17.65 6.18 -3.61
N GLY A 319 -16.55 6.84 -3.98
CA GLY A 319 -16.50 7.68 -5.19
C GLY A 319 -16.80 6.90 -6.47
N SER A 320 -16.29 5.66 -6.59
CA SER A 320 -16.61 4.76 -7.72
C SER A 320 -18.10 4.43 -7.76
N VAL A 321 -18.72 4.13 -6.62
CA VAL A 321 -20.18 3.90 -6.50
C VAL A 321 -20.98 5.12 -6.94
N GLU A 322 -20.59 6.32 -6.47
CA GLU A 322 -21.27 7.57 -6.82
C GLU A 322 -21.18 7.89 -8.32
N THR A 323 -20.03 7.62 -8.96
CA THR A 323 -19.88 7.76 -10.42
C THR A 323 -20.80 6.78 -11.16
N VAL A 324 -20.85 5.52 -10.74
CA VAL A 324 -21.70 4.49 -11.35
C VAL A 324 -23.19 4.82 -11.21
N ALA A 325 -23.61 5.43 -10.11
CA ALA A 325 -24.98 5.90 -9.93
C ALA A 325 -25.31 7.08 -10.86
N ALA A 326 -24.36 7.99 -11.08
CA ALA A 326 -24.54 9.15 -11.97
C ALA A 326 -24.59 8.78 -13.46
N THR A 327 -23.85 7.74 -13.89
CA THR A 327 -23.76 7.34 -15.30
C THR A 327 -24.89 6.40 -15.76
N GLN A 328 -25.67 5.82 -14.85
CA GLN A 328 -26.86 5.03 -15.20
C GLN A 328 -28.02 5.87 -15.80
N GLY A 329 -27.82 7.17 -15.99
CA GLY A 329 -28.77 8.08 -16.65
C GLY A 329 -28.40 8.55 -18.08
N THR A 330 -27.19 8.27 -18.60
CA THR A 330 -26.76 8.69 -19.95
C THR A 330 -25.68 7.79 -20.55
N ASP A 331 -25.81 7.48 -21.85
CA ASP A 331 -24.88 6.64 -22.62
C ASP A 331 -23.42 7.13 -22.53
N VAL A 332 -22.58 6.29 -21.91
CA VAL A 332 -21.16 6.54 -21.65
C VAL A 332 -20.32 6.20 -22.89
N ILE A 333 -20.34 7.05 -23.92
CA ILE A 333 -19.22 7.13 -24.89
C ILE A 333 -18.83 8.56 -25.28
N LYS A 334 -19.64 9.62 -25.08
CA LYS A 334 -19.39 10.88 -25.83
C LYS A 334 -18.97 12.16 -25.11
N ASN A 335 -19.05 12.32 -23.78
CA ASN A 335 -18.76 13.64 -23.19
C ASN A 335 -17.87 13.58 -21.95
N VAL A 336 -16.57 13.33 -22.13
CA VAL A 336 -15.56 13.52 -21.06
C VAL A 336 -14.39 14.32 -21.64
N ARG A 337 -14.64 15.59 -21.96
CA ARG A 337 -13.57 16.55 -22.30
C ARG A 337 -13.51 17.78 -21.38
N ASP A 338 -14.44 17.92 -20.42
CA ASP A 338 -14.53 19.12 -19.55
C ASP A 338 -14.30 18.83 -18.05
N ALA A 339 -13.29 18.02 -17.69
CA ALA A 339 -12.95 17.74 -16.29
C ALA A 339 -11.57 18.27 -15.85
N THR A 340 -11.07 19.35 -16.45
CA THR A 340 -9.69 19.84 -16.25
C THR A 340 -9.53 20.95 -15.22
N THR A 341 -10.51 21.25 -14.35
CA THR A 341 -10.42 22.37 -13.40
C THR A 341 -10.39 22.00 -11.91
N ASP A 342 -10.37 20.72 -11.55
CA ASP A 342 -10.23 20.30 -10.14
C ASP A 342 -9.20 19.15 -9.99
N PRO A 343 -7.99 19.43 -9.49
CA PRO A 343 -6.96 18.42 -9.21
C PRO A 343 -7.38 17.34 -8.19
N GLY A 344 -8.56 17.46 -7.57
CA GLY A 344 -9.15 16.49 -6.64
C GLY A 344 -10.26 15.62 -7.23
N ASN A 345 -10.58 15.71 -8.52
CA ASN A 345 -11.70 14.97 -9.13
C ASN A 345 -11.28 13.53 -9.54
N GLU A 346 -11.06 12.66 -8.55
CA GLU A 346 -10.73 11.22 -8.67
C GLU A 346 -11.84 10.35 -9.33
N LYS A 347 -12.71 10.90 -10.18
CA LYS A 347 -14.01 10.29 -10.53
C LYS A 347 -13.98 9.15 -11.54
N GLN A 348 -12.83 8.83 -12.15
CA GLN A 348 -12.67 7.73 -13.11
C GLN A 348 -11.50 6.78 -12.82
N ILE A 349 -10.98 6.78 -11.59
CA ILE A 349 -9.93 5.84 -11.20
C ILE A 349 -10.46 4.41 -11.25
N LYS A 350 -9.85 3.56 -12.08
CA LYS A 350 -10.08 2.10 -12.11
C LYS A 350 -9.01 1.33 -11.36
N LEU A 351 -7.80 1.88 -11.31
CA LEU A 351 -6.65 1.26 -10.66
C LEU A 351 -5.92 2.29 -9.80
N ALA A 352 -5.60 1.94 -8.57
CA ALA A 352 -4.67 2.69 -7.74
C ALA A 352 -3.43 1.82 -7.42
N LEU A 353 -2.22 2.35 -7.63
CA LEU A 353 -0.97 1.73 -7.20
C LEU A 353 -0.28 2.66 -6.20
N SER A 354 -0.01 2.15 -5.00
CA SER A 354 0.64 2.91 -3.94
C SER A 354 1.91 2.24 -3.45
N GLY A 355 3.07 2.87 -3.69
CA GLY A 355 4.36 2.45 -3.16
C GLY A 355 4.49 2.77 -1.67
N CYS A 356 4.62 1.74 -0.84
CA CYS A 356 4.64 1.86 0.63
C CYS A 356 5.57 0.83 1.30
N HIS A 357 5.22 0.39 2.51
CA HIS A 357 6.10 -0.36 3.42
C HIS A 357 5.41 -1.62 3.96
N ASP A 358 6.22 -2.52 4.52
CA ASP A 358 5.75 -3.65 5.33
C ASP A 358 4.83 -3.18 6.45
N THR A 359 5.23 -2.13 7.16
CA THR A 359 4.44 -1.50 8.22
C THR A 359 3.06 -1.06 7.74
N THR A 360 2.94 -0.60 6.49
CA THR A 360 1.66 -0.23 5.90
C THR A 360 0.75 -1.44 5.68
N LEU A 361 1.29 -2.50 5.06
CA LEU A 361 0.50 -3.67 4.70
C LEU A 361 0.02 -4.42 5.94
N ALA A 362 0.93 -4.69 6.87
CA ALA A 362 0.60 -5.40 8.10
C ALA A 362 -0.31 -4.56 9.01
N ALA A 363 -0.09 -3.23 9.14
CA ALA A 363 -0.99 -2.38 9.91
C ALA A 363 -2.41 -2.39 9.35
N LEU A 364 -2.56 -2.28 8.03
CA LEU A 364 -3.89 -2.30 7.40
C LEU A 364 -4.56 -3.67 7.59
N LEU A 365 -3.88 -4.77 7.25
CA LEU A 365 -4.46 -6.11 7.37
C LEU A 365 -4.79 -6.45 8.83
N THR A 366 -3.91 -6.10 9.78
CA THR A 366 -4.17 -6.33 11.21
C THR A 366 -5.37 -5.51 11.69
N SER A 367 -5.51 -4.26 11.24
CA SER A 367 -6.64 -3.39 11.57
C SER A 367 -7.97 -3.89 10.99
N LEU A 368 -7.92 -4.62 9.87
CA LEU A 368 -9.05 -5.32 9.27
C LEU A 368 -9.31 -6.69 9.92
N GLY A 369 -8.51 -7.11 10.91
CA GLY A 369 -8.60 -8.44 11.53
C GLY A 369 -8.16 -9.59 10.62
N ALA A 370 -7.40 -9.29 9.56
CA ALA A 370 -7.09 -10.18 8.45
C ALA A 370 -5.59 -10.54 8.35
N PHE A 371 -4.82 -10.40 9.45
CA PHE A 371 -3.37 -10.67 9.49
C PHE A 371 -2.99 -11.68 10.59
N ASP A 372 -3.96 -12.41 11.14
CA ASP A 372 -3.69 -13.33 12.24
C ASP A 372 -2.87 -14.55 11.77
N GLY A 373 -1.76 -14.80 12.46
CA GLY A 373 -0.82 -15.88 12.10
C GLY A 373 0.04 -15.61 10.86
N GLU A 374 0.01 -14.41 10.28
CA GLU A 374 0.86 -14.04 9.15
C GLU A 374 2.27 -13.62 9.62
N SER A 375 3.28 -13.99 8.82
CA SER A 375 4.66 -13.54 9.03
C SER A 375 4.87 -12.09 8.61
N TRP A 376 6.01 -11.50 9.00
CA TRP A 376 6.39 -10.16 8.55
C TRP A 376 6.32 -10.06 7.02
N PRO A 377 5.74 -8.99 6.45
CA PRO A 377 5.55 -8.92 5.01
C PRO A 377 6.89 -9.00 4.25
N PRO A 378 7.09 -9.97 3.32
CA PRO A 378 8.34 -10.12 2.58
C PRO A 378 8.55 -8.99 1.56
N PHE A 379 9.75 -8.82 1.01
CA PHE A 379 10.02 -7.79 0.00
C PHE A 379 9.10 -8.00 -1.20
N THR A 380 8.62 -6.90 -1.78
CA THR A 380 7.69 -6.93 -2.92
C THR A 380 6.33 -7.57 -2.58
N SER A 381 5.99 -7.72 -1.30
CA SER A 381 4.63 -8.07 -0.89
C SER A 381 3.64 -6.98 -1.27
N HIS A 382 2.38 -7.34 -1.49
CA HIS A 382 1.33 -6.39 -1.85
C HIS A 382 -0.02 -6.81 -1.29
N VAL A 383 -0.89 -5.82 -1.10
CA VAL A 383 -2.31 -5.98 -0.79
C VAL A 383 -3.10 -5.42 -1.95
N ALA A 384 -4.00 -6.23 -2.54
CA ALA A 384 -4.97 -5.79 -3.52
C ALA A 384 -6.35 -5.74 -2.87
N ILE A 385 -7.04 -4.60 -3.00
CA ILE A 385 -8.39 -4.39 -2.50
C ILE A 385 -9.29 -4.10 -3.69
N GLU A 386 -10.23 -5.00 -3.94
CA GLU A 386 -11.01 -5.07 -5.17
C GLU A 386 -12.48 -4.75 -4.85
N LEU A 387 -13.07 -3.82 -5.59
CA LEU A 387 -14.49 -3.47 -5.51
C LEU A 387 -15.24 -4.09 -6.69
N PHE A 388 -16.31 -4.81 -6.38
CA PHE A 388 -17.21 -5.46 -7.32
C PHE A 388 -18.60 -4.84 -7.26
N ARG A 389 -19.33 -4.97 -8.36
CA ARG A 389 -20.76 -4.66 -8.46
C ARG A 389 -21.49 -5.90 -8.96
N LYS A 390 -22.62 -6.23 -8.35
CA LYS A 390 -23.53 -7.27 -8.87
C LYS A 390 -24.15 -6.83 -10.19
N ASN A 391 -24.12 -7.71 -11.17
CA ASN A 391 -24.79 -7.50 -12.45
C ASN A 391 -26.30 -7.50 -12.23
N THR A 392 -26.98 -6.44 -12.65
CA THR A 392 -28.45 -6.43 -12.68
C THR A 392 -28.90 -7.19 -13.93
N PRO A 393 -29.83 -8.15 -13.83
CA PRO A 393 -30.42 -8.78 -15.01
C PRO A 393 -31.10 -7.71 -15.86
N THR A 394 -30.64 -7.50 -17.09
CA THR A 394 -31.35 -6.72 -18.10
C THR A 394 -32.64 -7.47 -18.43
N THR A 395 -33.74 -7.11 -17.79
CA THR A 395 -35.06 -7.52 -18.27
C THR A 395 -35.35 -6.71 -19.53
N PRO A 396 -35.46 -7.31 -20.72
CA PRO A 396 -35.83 -6.56 -21.91
C PRO A 396 -37.29 -6.12 -21.77
N THR A 397 -37.51 -4.85 -21.44
CA THR A 397 -38.84 -4.26 -21.47
C THR A 397 -39.34 -4.24 -22.92
N PRO A 398 -40.52 -4.78 -23.25
CA PRO A 398 -41.05 -4.72 -24.61
C PRO A 398 -41.32 -3.27 -25.00
N THR A 399 -40.68 -2.80 -26.06
CA THR A 399 -40.92 -1.47 -26.63
C THR A 399 -42.32 -1.43 -27.25
N SER A 400 -43.32 -0.97 -26.49
CA SER A 400 -44.62 -0.60 -27.05
C SER A 400 -44.48 0.74 -27.76
N LEU A 401 -44.32 0.69 -29.09
CA LEU A 401 -44.42 1.84 -29.98
C LEU A 401 -45.89 2.26 -30.09
N THR A 402 -46.30 3.25 -29.30
CA THR A 402 -47.47 4.08 -29.63
C THR A 402 -47.01 5.52 -29.77
N ALA A 403 -46.81 5.92 -31.03
CA ALA A 403 -46.56 7.30 -31.41
C ALA A 403 -47.90 8.05 -31.44
N SER A 404 -48.09 9.01 -30.52
CA SER A 404 -49.10 10.06 -30.67
C SER A 404 -48.38 11.40 -30.76
N SER A 405 -48.43 11.99 -31.95
CA SER A 405 -47.89 13.30 -32.30
C SER A 405 -48.78 14.42 -31.80
N SER A 406 -48.22 15.34 -31.01
CA SER A 406 -48.80 16.67 -30.77
C SER A 406 -47.71 17.75 -30.98
N PRO A 407 -48.04 18.89 -31.61
CA PRO A 407 -47.06 19.85 -32.14
C PRO A 407 -46.38 20.70 -31.04
N PRO A 408 -45.17 21.24 -31.30
CA PRO A 408 -44.39 21.97 -30.30
C PRO A 408 -44.94 23.38 -30.07
N SER A 409 -45.25 23.70 -28.81
CA SER A 409 -45.46 25.08 -28.35
C SER A 409 -44.12 25.78 -28.15
N LYS A 410 -44.08 27.08 -28.49
CA LYS A 410 -42.89 27.95 -28.49
C LYS A 410 -42.25 28.06 -27.10
N PRO A 411 -40.91 28.21 -27.00
CA PRO A 411 -40.23 28.23 -25.71
C PRO A 411 -40.49 29.55 -24.96
N ASN A 412 -40.89 29.41 -23.70
CA ASN A 412 -41.17 30.52 -22.80
C ASN A 412 -39.87 30.90 -22.07
N TRP A 413 -39.32 32.08 -22.40
CA TRP A 413 -38.03 32.61 -21.95
C TRP A 413 -37.91 32.84 -20.42
N TRP A 414 -38.99 32.67 -19.66
CA TRP A 414 -38.99 32.79 -18.20
C TRP A 414 -38.51 31.52 -17.47
N THR A 415 -38.31 30.40 -18.16
CA THR A 415 -37.82 29.15 -17.54
C THR A 415 -36.29 29.05 -17.43
N THR A 416 -35.54 30.01 -17.99
CA THR A 416 -34.07 30.09 -17.87
C THR A 416 -33.57 30.84 -16.63
N LEU A 417 -34.46 31.44 -15.82
CA LEU A 417 -34.07 32.13 -14.58
C LEU A 417 -34.28 31.30 -13.31
N PHE A 418 -35.04 30.20 -13.39
CA PHE A 418 -35.18 29.20 -12.32
C PHE A 418 -35.07 27.81 -12.94
N GLY A 419 -33.87 27.45 -13.39
CA GLY A 419 -33.58 26.07 -13.74
C GLY A 419 -33.80 25.18 -12.51
N PRO A 420 -34.24 23.91 -12.69
CA PRO A 420 -34.31 22.98 -11.57
C PRO A 420 -32.91 22.91 -10.95
N SER A 421 -32.84 23.12 -9.64
CA SER A 421 -31.61 22.88 -8.88
C SER A 421 -31.06 21.52 -9.29
N PRO A 422 -29.75 21.39 -9.60
CA PRO A 422 -29.18 20.07 -9.85
C PRO A 422 -29.51 19.22 -8.64
N SER A 423 -30.26 18.14 -8.85
CA SER A 423 -30.54 17.16 -7.80
C SER A 423 -29.20 16.60 -7.36
N THR A 424 -28.61 17.21 -6.35
CA THR A 424 -27.36 16.78 -5.78
C THR A 424 -27.68 15.54 -4.97
N THR A 425 -27.49 14.38 -5.58
CA THR A 425 -27.45 13.11 -4.84
C THR A 425 -26.52 13.31 -3.65
N PRO A 426 -26.98 13.08 -2.40
CA PRO A 426 -26.18 13.36 -1.21
C PRO A 426 -24.90 12.53 -1.24
N ARG A 427 -23.74 13.18 -1.35
CA ARG A 427 -22.43 12.49 -1.37
C ARG A 427 -22.17 11.79 -0.03
N ILE A 428 -21.69 10.56 -0.08
CA ILE A 428 -21.28 9.74 1.06
C ILE A 428 -19.87 10.14 1.48
N ASN A 429 -18.90 10.19 0.55
CA ASN A 429 -17.49 10.51 0.81
C ASN A 429 -16.95 9.78 2.07
N ARG A 430 -16.33 10.48 3.03
CA ARG A 430 -15.86 9.95 4.33
C ARG A 430 -16.90 9.99 5.46
N THR A 431 -18.17 10.20 5.13
CA THR A 431 -19.23 10.22 6.15
C THR A 431 -19.32 8.83 6.81
N PRO A 432 -19.27 8.74 8.15
CA PRO A 432 -19.38 7.45 8.83
C PRO A 432 -20.71 6.74 8.53
N THR A 433 -20.66 5.41 8.43
CA THR A 433 -21.80 4.54 8.11
C THR A 433 -22.95 4.71 9.10
N SER A 434 -22.62 4.98 10.37
CA SER A 434 -23.59 5.24 11.44
C SER A 434 -24.42 6.51 11.20
N THR A 435 -23.89 7.47 10.44
CA THR A 435 -24.55 8.76 10.16
C THR A 435 -25.15 8.87 8.75
N LEU A 436 -25.05 7.82 7.92
CA LEU A 436 -25.62 7.82 6.58
C LEU A 436 -27.16 7.77 6.63
N SER A 437 -27.80 8.56 5.77
CA SER A 437 -29.25 8.45 5.49
C SER A 437 -29.59 7.10 4.86
N THR A 438 -30.87 6.71 4.88
CA THR A 438 -31.36 5.48 4.25
C THR A 438 -30.98 5.41 2.77
N THR A 439 -31.19 6.51 2.03
CA THR A 439 -30.83 6.60 0.60
C THR A 439 -29.34 6.41 0.37
N GLN A 440 -28.48 6.99 1.21
CA GLN A 440 -27.03 6.81 1.12
C GLN A 440 -26.59 5.39 1.44
N LYS A 441 -27.23 4.72 2.41
CA LYS A 441 -26.95 3.31 2.70
C LYS A 441 -27.32 2.43 1.52
N SER A 442 -28.51 2.63 0.95
CA SER A 442 -28.96 1.85 -0.21
C SER A 442 -28.12 2.06 -1.46
N ALA A 443 -27.43 3.20 -1.60
CA ALA A 443 -26.49 3.40 -2.70
C ALA A 443 -25.29 2.44 -2.66
N LEU A 444 -24.94 1.89 -1.50
CA LEU A 444 -23.86 0.91 -1.35
C LEU A 444 -24.31 -0.54 -1.65
N ASP A 445 -25.62 -0.77 -1.81
CA ASP A 445 -26.16 -2.10 -2.03
C ASP A 445 -25.72 -2.66 -3.39
N GLY A 446 -25.49 -3.98 -3.43
CA GLY A 446 -25.01 -4.66 -4.64
C GLY A 446 -23.52 -4.43 -4.92
N PHE A 447 -22.78 -3.76 -4.04
CA PHE A 447 -21.32 -3.66 -4.13
C PHE A 447 -20.62 -4.53 -3.10
N PHE A 448 -19.50 -5.13 -3.51
CA PHE A 448 -18.74 -6.07 -2.69
C PHE A 448 -17.25 -5.79 -2.72
N VAL A 449 -16.54 -6.13 -1.65
CA VAL A 449 -15.12 -5.86 -1.46
C VAL A 449 -14.38 -7.15 -1.15
N ARG A 450 -13.28 -7.40 -1.87
CA ARG A 450 -12.32 -8.45 -1.53
C ARG A 450 -10.97 -7.86 -1.18
N VAL A 451 -10.30 -8.48 -0.21
CA VAL A 451 -8.91 -8.20 0.14
C VAL A 451 -8.06 -9.41 -0.23
N ARG A 452 -6.96 -9.19 -0.96
CA ARG A 452 -5.94 -10.21 -1.24
C ARG A 452 -4.58 -9.75 -0.74
N TYR A 453 -3.83 -10.61 -0.07
CA TYR A 453 -2.47 -10.36 0.36
C TYR A 453 -1.53 -11.37 -0.30
N ASN A 454 -0.60 -10.89 -1.14
CA ASN A 454 0.29 -11.75 -1.92
C ASN A 454 -0.48 -12.84 -2.68
N ASP A 455 -1.57 -12.44 -3.33
CA ASP A 455 -2.51 -13.33 -4.04
C ASP A 455 -3.35 -14.30 -3.19
N LYS A 456 -3.13 -14.39 -1.87
CA LYS A 456 -4.00 -15.10 -0.94
C LYS A 456 -5.24 -14.26 -0.64
N VAL A 457 -6.43 -14.85 -0.75
CA VAL A 457 -7.68 -14.19 -0.32
C VAL A 457 -7.72 -14.11 1.20
N MET A 458 -8.05 -12.94 1.73
CA MET A 458 -8.03 -12.66 3.16
C MET A 458 -9.46 -12.57 3.71
N GLN A 459 -9.68 -13.17 4.88
CA GLN A 459 -10.97 -13.09 5.59
C GLN A 459 -10.97 -11.87 6.50
N VAL A 460 -11.96 -10.98 6.30
CA VAL A 460 -12.28 -9.90 7.24
C VAL A 460 -13.39 -10.41 8.18
N PRO A 461 -13.20 -10.41 9.51
CA PRO A 461 -14.12 -11.07 10.44
C PRO A 461 -15.59 -10.62 10.34
N ALA A 462 -15.85 -9.31 10.23
CA ALA A 462 -17.21 -8.78 10.08
C ALA A 462 -17.97 -9.35 8.87
N CYS A 463 -17.25 -9.73 7.81
CA CYS A 463 -17.86 -10.21 6.57
C CYS A 463 -18.43 -11.63 6.73
N ALA A 464 -17.96 -12.42 7.70
CA ALA A 464 -18.48 -13.76 7.97
C ALA A 464 -19.89 -13.76 8.59
N GLN A 465 -20.39 -12.60 9.04
CA GLN A 465 -21.75 -12.49 9.57
C GLN A 465 -22.80 -12.63 8.46
N PRO A 466 -23.97 -13.25 8.75
CA PRO A 466 -25.06 -13.36 7.78
C PRO A 466 -25.47 -12.01 7.18
N GLY A 467 -25.61 -11.96 5.85
CA GLY A 467 -25.98 -10.75 5.11
C GLY A 467 -24.85 -9.70 4.98
N LYS A 468 -23.62 -10.04 5.37
CA LYS A 468 -22.44 -9.15 5.24
C LYS A 468 -21.49 -9.56 4.12
N HIS A 469 -21.85 -10.55 3.31
CA HIS A 469 -21.04 -11.07 2.21
C HIS A 469 -21.89 -11.42 0.97
N PHE A 470 -21.21 -11.72 -0.14
CA PHE A 470 -21.83 -12.18 -1.38
C PHE A 470 -22.16 -13.68 -1.29
N GLU A 471 -23.46 -14.00 -1.31
CA GLU A 471 -23.96 -15.38 -1.29
C GLU A 471 -23.34 -16.16 -0.12
N ASP A 472 -22.61 -17.25 -0.38
CA ASP A 472 -21.93 -18.06 0.63
C ASP A 472 -20.42 -17.76 0.75
N ASP A 473 -19.88 -16.80 -0.03
CA ASP A 473 -18.46 -16.43 0.01
C ASP A 473 -18.19 -15.37 1.08
N THR A 474 -17.87 -15.82 2.29
CA THR A 474 -17.56 -14.95 3.44
C THR A 474 -16.34 -14.05 3.24
N THR A 475 -15.51 -14.30 2.22
CA THR A 475 -14.33 -13.48 1.91
C THR A 475 -14.66 -12.28 1.02
N LEU A 476 -15.87 -12.25 0.45
CA LEU A 476 -16.35 -11.21 -0.44
C LEU A 476 -17.40 -10.34 0.27
N CYS A 477 -16.90 -9.36 1.03
CA CYS A 477 -17.69 -8.53 1.93
C CYS A 477 -18.67 -7.63 1.19
N THR A 478 -19.86 -7.35 1.73
CA THR A 478 -20.63 -6.19 1.26
C THR A 478 -19.84 -4.90 1.50
N LEU A 479 -19.94 -3.92 0.58
CA LEU A 479 -19.27 -2.64 0.75
C LEU A 479 -19.70 -1.92 2.04
N ALA A 480 -20.97 -2.03 2.42
CA ALA A 480 -21.49 -1.46 3.66
C ALA A 480 -20.82 -2.07 4.91
N ALA A 481 -20.61 -3.39 4.94
CA ALA A 481 -19.92 -4.06 6.04
C ALA A 481 -18.46 -3.66 6.12
N PHE A 482 -17.75 -3.71 4.98
CA PHE A 482 -16.35 -3.33 4.90
C PHE A 482 -16.13 -1.85 5.30
N LYS A 483 -17.01 -0.96 4.83
CA LYS A 483 -17.01 0.45 5.20
C LYS A 483 -17.24 0.63 6.71
N GLY A 484 -18.17 -0.12 7.31
CA GLY A 484 -18.44 -0.08 8.74
C GLY A 484 -17.19 -0.39 9.60
N VAL A 485 -16.47 -1.45 9.24
CA VAL A 485 -15.20 -1.83 9.91
C VAL A 485 -14.17 -0.71 9.79
N VAL A 486 -13.98 -0.14 8.59
CA VAL A 486 -12.99 0.92 8.37
C VAL A 486 -13.37 2.23 9.07
N ASP A 487 -14.66 2.58 9.09
CA ASP A 487 -15.16 3.78 9.74
C ASP A 487 -14.92 3.76 11.26
N ALA A 488 -14.94 2.57 11.89
CA ALA A 488 -14.70 2.40 13.32
C ALA A 488 -13.32 2.90 13.77
N PHE A 489 -12.36 3.01 12.86
CA PHE A 489 -11.04 3.55 13.13
C PHE A 489 -10.59 4.62 12.13
N THR A 490 -11.49 5.22 11.36
CA THR A 490 -11.14 6.33 10.47
C THR A 490 -11.18 7.66 11.26
N PRO A 491 -10.05 8.39 11.39
CA PRO A 491 -10.05 9.66 12.11
C PRO A 491 -10.79 10.74 11.31
N ARG A 492 -11.58 11.57 12.00
CA ARG A 492 -12.14 12.81 11.41
C ARG A 492 -11.05 13.78 10.97
N SER A 493 -10.01 13.91 11.80
CA SER A 493 -8.81 14.69 11.52
C SER A 493 -7.61 13.93 12.10
N TRP A 494 -6.77 13.39 11.22
CA TRP A 494 -5.56 12.67 11.65
C TRP A 494 -4.62 13.58 12.44
N LYS A 495 -4.37 14.81 11.96
CA LYS A 495 -3.55 15.80 12.68
C LYS A 495 -4.10 16.13 14.07
N GLY A 496 -5.42 16.20 14.20
CA GLY A 496 -6.09 16.42 15.49
C GLY A 496 -5.90 15.23 16.42
N ALA A 497 -6.22 14.02 15.96
CA ALA A 497 -6.08 12.77 16.72
C ALA A 497 -4.63 12.55 17.20
N CYS A 498 -3.64 12.91 16.38
CA CYS A 498 -2.21 12.82 16.74
C CYS A 498 -1.76 13.71 17.90
N ARG A 499 -2.58 14.68 18.31
CA ARG A 499 -2.30 15.63 19.40
C ARG A 499 -3.25 15.49 20.58
N GLN A 500 -4.22 14.58 20.49
CA GLN A 500 -5.19 14.30 21.54
C GLN A 500 -4.68 13.17 22.45
N ASN A 501 -5.30 13.05 23.62
CA ASN A 501 -5.11 11.96 24.58
C ASN A 501 -3.67 11.74 25.06
N LEU A 502 -2.78 12.73 24.95
CA LEU A 502 -1.37 12.59 25.35
C LEU A 502 -1.21 12.30 26.87
N ASP A 503 -2.20 12.71 27.66
CA ASP A 503 -2.31 12.47 29.11
C ASP A 503 -3.06 11.17 29.46
N LYS A 504 -3.62 10.46 28.49
CA LYS A 504 -4.44 9.25 28.71
C LYS A 504 -3.63 7.97 28.65
N ALA A 505 -4.16 6.93 29.28
CA ALA A 505 -3.62 5.58 29.25
C ALA A 505 -3.35 5.11 27.82
N VAL A 506 -2.26 4.36 27.64
CA VAL A 506 -1.80 3.87 26.33
C VAL A 506 -2.41 2.51 25.96
N PHE A 507 -2.90 1.78 26.96
CA PHE A 507 -3.63 0.53 26.77
C PHE A 507 -5.12 0.78 27.05
N PRO A 508 -6.03 0.23 26.22
CA PRO A 508 -7.45 0.27 26.51
C PRO A 508 -7.77 -0.59 27.75
N GLU A 509 -8.88 -0.30 28.43
CA GLU A 509 -9.33 -1.07 29.61
C GLU A 509 -9.67 -2.53 29.27
N ALA A 510 -10.09 -2.77 28.03
CA ALA A 510 -10.35 -4.10 27.47
C ALA A 510 -9.84 -4.17 26.03
N GLU A 511 -9.58 -5.39 25.54
CA GLU A 511 -9.14 -5.61 24.16
C GLU A 511 -10.20 -5.12 23.15
N GLU A 512 -9.85 -4.13 22.34
CA GLU A 512 -10.69 -3.60 21.27
C GLU A 512 -10.37 -4.32 19.97
N ARG A 513 -10.92 -5.54 19.81
CA ARG A 513 -10.62 -6.43 18.69
C ARG A 513 -10.80 -5.77 17.32
N ALA A 514 -9.83 -5.99 16.43
CA ALA A 514 -9.87 -5.55 15.05
C ALA A 514 -10.85 -6.35 14.17
N GLY A 515 -11.32 -5.73 13.08
CA GLY A 515 -12.12 -6.40 12.05
C GLY A 515 -13.63 -6.46 12.30
N PHE A 516 -14.17 -5.68 13.24
CA PHE A 516 -15.60 -5.62 13.60
C PHE A 516 -16.17 -4.22 13.55
#